data_AF-A0A370TEG5-F1
#
_entry.id   AF-A0A370TEG5-F1
#
_cell.length_a   1.000
_cell.length_b   1.000
_cell.length_c   1.000
_cell.angle_alpha   90.00
_cell.angle_beta   90.00
_cell.angle_gamma   90.00
#
_symmetry.space_group_name_H-M   'P 1'
#
loop_
_entity.id
_entity.type
_entity.pdbx_description
1 polymer ?
#
loop_
_entity_poly.entity_id
_entity_poly.type
_entity_poly.pdbx_seq_one_letter_code
_entity_poly.pdbx_strand_id
1 'polypeptide(L)'
;MIDWTCDDQGNQVVTDVALGDFDIAFKMQDHKPLRTHYAIGNVMWRSPEGQTGRGVTKASDVYSFGLVCLYALGGGELLLLDN
;
A
#
# COMPACT_ATOMS: atom_id res chain seq x y z
N MET A 1 -4.30 12.32 1.29
CA MET A 1 -4.93 13.40 2.08
C MET A 1 -6.09 12.80 2.84
N ILE A 2 -6.30 13.22 4.09
CA ILE A 2 -7.37 12.69 4.94
C ILE A 2 -8.15 13.89 5.45
N ASP A 3 -9.45 13.90 5.19
CA ASP A 3 -10.38 14.86 5.76
C ASP A 3 -11.06 14.20 6.96
N TRP A 4 -11.22 14.97 8.04
CA TRP A 4 -11.82 14.49 9.28
C TRP A 4 -12.62 15.59 9.97
N THR A 5 -13.56 15.18 10.82
CA THR A 5 -14.39 16.02 11.68
C THR A 5 -14.38 15.47 13.11
N CYS A 6 -15.03 16.16 14.05
CA CYS A 6 -15.33 15.62 15.39
C CYS A 6 -16.82 15.26 15.51
N ASP A 7 -17.12 14.16 16.20
CA ASP A 7 -18.48 13.85 16.64
C ASP A 7 -18.86 14.63 17.91
N ASP A 8 -20.11 14.46 18.38
CA ASP A 8 -20.64 15.12 19.58
C ASP A 8 -19.90 14.74 20.88
N GLN A 9 -19.13 13.64 20.87
CA GLN A 9 -18.30 13.18 21.98
C GLN A 9 -16.84 13.66 21.87
N GLY A 10 -16.50 14.40 20.80
CA GLY A 10 -15.16 14.88 20.52
C GLY A 10 -14.23 13.86 19.88
N ASN A 11 -14.73 12.71 19.41
CA ASN A 11 -13.92 11.73 18.70
C ASN A 11 -13.67 12.18 17.27
N GLN A 12 -12.46 11.95 16.76
CA GLN A 12 -12.14 12.20 15.36
C GLN A 12 -12.82 11.16 14.47
N VAL A 13 -13.54 11.64 13.46
CA VAL A 13 -14.23 10.84 12.45
C VAL A 13 -13.67 11.20 11.08
N VAL A 14 -13.09 10.21 10.41
CA VAL A 14 -12.61 10.38 9.02
C VAL A 14 -13.82 10.51 8.10
N THR A 15 -13.84 11.54 7.28
CA THR A 15 -14.94 11.84 6.34
C THR A 15 -14.57 11.55 4.89
N ASP A 16 -13.31 11.72 4.52
CA ASP A 16 -12.83 11.42 3.18
C ASP A 16 -11.34 11.06 3.19
N VAL A 17 -10.93 10.26 2.19
CA VAL A 17 -9.55 9.81 2.03
C VAL A 17 -9.18 9.79 0.55
N ALA A 18 -8.07 10.45 0.23
CA ALA A 18 -7.45 10.42 -1.09
C ALA A 18 -6.05 9.82 -1.04
N LEU A 19 -5.76 8.89 -1.96
CA LEU A 19 -4.41 8.37 -2.21
C LEU A 19 -3.58 9.40 -2.98
N GLY A 20 -2.28 9.45 -2.69
CA GLY A 20 -1.31 10.33 -3.36
C GLY A 20 0.01 9.61 -3.60
N ASP A 21 1.02 10.36 -4.06
CA ASP A 21 2.37 9.84 -4.34
C ASP A 21 2.37 8.70 -5.39
N PHE A 22 1.93 9.04 -6.60
CA PHE A 22 1.85 8.12 -7.73
C PHE A 22 3.11 8.13 -8.62
N ASP A 23 4.26 8.59 -8.09
CA ASP A 23 5.50 8.75 -8.88
C ASP A 23 6.02 7.42 -9.45
N ILE A 24 5.72 6.31 -8.77
CA ILE A 24 6.05 4.95 -9.21
C ILE A 24 4.85 4.20 -9.80
N ALA A 25 3.71 4.87 -10.01
CA ALA A 25 2.52 4.24 -10.54
C ALA A 25 2.73 3.82 -12.00
N PHE A 26 2.21 2.65 -12.33
CA PHE A 26 2.30 2.10 -13.68
C PHE A 26 0.93 1.95 -14.32
N LYS A 27 0.73 2.60 -15.47
CA LYS A 27 -0.47 2.40 -16.28
C LYS A 27 -0.36 1.09 -17.05
N MET A 28 -1.03 0.06 -16.55
CA MET A 28 -1.10 -1.25 -17.19
C MET A 28 -1.67 -1.15 -18.61
N GLN A 29 -0.96 -1.72 -19.59
CA GLN A 29 -1.41 -1.87 -20.97
C GLN A 29 -1.71 -3.35 -21.24
N ASP A 30 -2.80 -3.63 -21.96
CA ASP A 30 -3.21 -4.98 -22.36
C ASP A 30 -3.29 -6.04 -21.24
N HIS A 31 -3.56 -5.63 -20.00
CA HIS A 31 -3.57 -6.52 -18.81
C HIS A 31 -2.23 -7.23 -18.56
N LYS A 32 -1.13 -6.72 -19.13
CA LYS A 32 0.20 -7.30 -18.94
C LYS A 32 0.76 -6.87 -17.58
N PRO A 33 1.30 -7.82 -16.79
CA PRO A 33 1.93 -7.48 -15.53
C PRO A 33 3.15 -6.59 -15.75
N LEU A 34 3.41 -5.70 -14.80
CA LEU A 34 4.64 -4.94 -14.75
C LEU A 34 5.82 -5.89 -14.52
N ARG A 35 6.85 -5.73 -15.35
CA ARG A 35 8.11 -6.46 -15.26
C ARG A 35 9.24 -5.45 -15.27
N THR A 36 10.00 -5.42 -14.19
CA THR A 36 11.10 -4.48 -13.99
C THR A 36 12.38 -5.27 -13.69
N HIS A 37 13.54 -4.71 -14.03
CA HIS A 37 14.83 -5.35 -13.73
C HIS A 37 15.17 -5.29 -12.24
N TYR A 38 14.55 -4.36 -11.51
CA TYR A 38 14.74 -4.13 -10.09
C TYR A 38 13.38 -3.99 -9.42
N ALA A 39 13.33 -4.30 -8.14
CA ALA A 39 12.11 -4.13 -7.39
C ALA A 39 11.84 -2.65 -7.08
N ILE A 40 10.58 -2.24 -7.18
CA ILE A 40 10.14 -0.83 -7.07
C ILE A 40 9.19 -0.68 -5.89
N GLY A 41 9.36 0.40 -5.14
CA GLY A 41 8.54 0.72 -3.96
C GLY A 41 9.20 0.35 -2.63
N ASN A 42 8.54 0.74 -1.54
CA ASN A 42 9.06 0.54 -0.19
C ASN A 42 9.10 -0.97 0.16
N VAL A 43 10.23 -1.44 0.70
CA VAL A 43 10.47 -2.86 1.05
C VAL A 43 9.38 -3.44 1.95
N MET A 44 8.91 -2.68 2.93
CA MET A 44 7.95 -3.16 3.93
C MET A 44 6.56 -3.43 3.36
N TRP A 45 6.19 -2.72 2.29
CA TRP A 45 4.82 -2.76 1.76
C TRP A 45 4.70 -3.59 0.48
N ARG A 46 5.81 -4.07 -0.08
CA ARG A 46 5.80 -4.82 -1.34
C ARG A 46 5.20 -6.21 -1.17
N SER A 47 4.38 -6.60 -2.14
CA SER A 47 3.95 -7.98 -2.32
C SER A 47 5.13 -8.91 -2.68
N PRO A 48 5.00 -10.25 -2.53
CA PRO A 48 6.08 -11.19 -2.85
C PRO A 48 6.61 -11.03 -4.28
N GLU A 49 5.73 -10.90 -5.26
CA GLU A 49 6.10 -10.66 -6.65
C GLU A 49 6.73 -9.27 -6.86
N GLY A 50 6.29 -8.27 -6.09
CA GLY A 50 6.91 -6.95 -5.99
C GLY A 50 8.33 -6.99 -5.42
N GLN A 51 8.63 -7.90 -4.48
CA GLN A 51 10.00 -8.10 -3.97
C GLN A 51 10.97 -8.56 -5.06
N THR A 52 10.48 -9.33 -6.02
CA THR A 52 11.27 -9.84 -7.15
C THR A 52 11.27 -8.94 -8.38
N GLY A 53 10.43 -7.89 -8.41
CA GLY A 53 10.23 -7.00 -9.56
C GLY A 53 9.54 -7.67 -10.76
N ARG A 54 8.87 -8.82 -10.56
CA ARG A 54 8.33 -9.63 -11.65
C ARG A 54 6.87 -9.95 -11.39
N GLY A 55 6.01 -9.67 -12.36
CA GLY A 55 4.62 -10.12 -12.27
C GLY A 55 3.72 -9.20 -11.43
N VAL A 56 4.15 -7.96 -11.19
CA VAL A 56 3.36 -6.99 -10.42
C VAL A 56 2.09 -6.64 -11.18
N THR A 57 0.95 -6.69 -10.48
CA THR A 57 -0.38 -6.41 -11.02
C THR A 57 -1.18 -5.60 -10.01
N LYS A 58 -2.44 -5.29 -10.33
CA LYS A 58 -3.40 -4.72 -9.36
C LYS A 58 -3.52 -5.56 -8.07
N ALA A 59 -3.31 -6.89 -8.13
CA ALA A 59 -3.34 -7.73 -6.93
C ALA A 59 -2.20 -7.41 -5.96
N SER A 60 -1.07 -6.93 -6.48
CA SER A 60 0.08 -6.48 -5.68
C SER A 60 -0.28 -5.22 -4.86
N ASP A 61 -1.07 -4.31 -5.43
CA ASP A 61 -1.55 -3.12 -4.72
C ASP A 61 -2.52 -3.51 -3.58
N VAL A 62 -3.41 -4.49 -3.83
CA VAL A 62 -4.34 -5.02 -2.80
C VAL A 62 -3.58 -5.69 -1.65
N TYR A 63 -2.53 -6.46 -1.97
CA TYR A 63 -1.66 -7.05 -0.94
C TYR A 63 -1.00 -5.97 -0.08
N SER A 64 -0.42 -4.95 -0.73
CA SER A 64 0.22 -3.81 -0.05
C SER A 64 -0.75 -3.07 0.86
N PHE A 65 -1.99 -2.85 0.40
CA PHE A 65 -3.04 -2.24 1.22
C PHE A 65 -3.40 -3.10 2.44
N GLY A 66 -3.47 -4.42 2.29
CA GLY A 66 -3.69 -5.34 3.42
C GLY A 66 -2.61 -5.20 4.50
N LEU A 67 -1.34 -5.05 4.11
CA LEU A 67 -0.26 -4.78 5.06
C LEU A 67 -0.45 -3.45 5.79
N VAL A 68 -0.85 -2.39 5.09
CA VAL A 68 -1.15 -1.09 5.71
C VAL A 68 -2.28 -1.22 6.75
N CYS A 69 -3.34 -1.98 6.45
CA CYS A 69 -4.41 -2.25 7.40
C CYS A 69 -3.92 -3.01 8.63
N LEU A 70 -3.12 -4.06 8.45
CA LEU A 70 -2.55 -4.83 9.55
C LEU A 70 -1.69 -3.94 10.46
N TYR A 71 -0.84 -3.11 9.86
CA TYR A 71 -0.02 -2.16 10.60
C TYR A 71 -0.87 -1.15 11.39
N ALA A 72 -1.87 -0.54 10.75
CA ALA A 72 -2.75 0.44 11.37
C ALA A 72 -3.57 -0.14 12.54
N LEU A 73 -3.89 -1.44 12.50
CA LEU A 73 -4.57 -2.17 13.57
C LEU A 73 -3.62 -2.66 14.67
N GLY A 74 -2.34 -2.27 14.65
CA GLY A 74 -1.36 -2.60 15.68
C GLY A 74 -0.53 -3.86 15.39
N GLY A 75 -0.71 -4.50 14.24
CA GLY A 75 0.08 -5.66 13.81
C GLY A 75 1.49 -5.32 13.31
N GLY A 76 2.03 -4.16 13.66
CA GLY A 76 3.31 -3.68 13.14
C GLY A 76 4.49 -4.60 13.45
N GLU A 77 4.53 -5.19 14.65
CA GLU A 77 5.58 -6.13 15.06
C GLU A 77 5.61 -7.40 14.19
N LEU A 78 4.47 -7.83 13.61
CA LEU A 78 4.42 -8.97 12.69
C LEU A 78 5.11 -8.66 11.35
N LEU A 79 5.18 -7.39 10.98
CA LEU A 79 5.65 -6.94 9.67
C LEU A 79 7.12 -6.51 9.69
N LEU A 80 7.67 -6.20 10.86
CA LEU A 80 9.07 -5.83 11.01
C LEU A 80 9.97 -7.01 10.67
N LEU A 81 10.78 -6.82 9.63
CA LEU A 81 11.93 -7.68 9.38
C LEU A 81 13.01 -7.24 10.37
N ASP A 82 13.17 -7.98 11.47
CA ASP A 82 14.33 -7.82 12.34
C ASP A 82 15.59 -8.13 11.51
N ASN A 83 16.54 -7.18 11.51
CA ASN A 83 17.86 -7.32 10.86
C ASN A 83 18.85 -8.02 11.80
#